data_AF-A0A937GIC6-F1
#
_entry.id   AF-A0A937GIC6-F1
#
_cell.length_a   1.000
_cell.length_b   1.000
_cell.length_c   1.000
_cell.angle_alpha   90.00
_cell.angle_beta   90.00
_cell.angle_gamma   90.00
#
_symmetry.space_group_name_H-M   'P 1'
#
loop_
_entity.id
_entity.type
_entity.pdbx_description
1 polymer ?
#
loop_
_entity_poly.entity_id
_entity_poly.type
_entity_poly.pdbx_seq_one_letter_code
_entity_poly.pdbx_strand_id
1 'polypeptide(L)'
;MTEIPEHLLQRSRERRAALGGGDASTAAPAETNTASSAPAVPEAATPSGPAPRAAAPEAASPPPPKPDSFVVSKYRSRKKIPSWAMAGLALLPIWMFMYVRSVTAQAEEASGPLAIGAEQYSTCAGCHGGNGQGGVGYQFSEGEVLKTFPNIEDQLRYVMYGTGAYNIAGVSNYGNPDREGGPHLTGERGVMPGFSGAITDYELLGAVCYERYTLGGADSEGDYAEEFEEWCSEESEIFIELESGAALASIHESHEGIIEIGDGPAPGSPAMMEG
;
A
#
# COMPACT_ATOMS: atom_id res chain seq x y z
N MET A 1 -7.04 35.94 14.56
CA MET A 1 -8.33 35.41 15.03
C MET A 1 -9.00 34.76 13.84
N THR A 2 -9.22 33.45 13.87
CA THR A 2 -9.91 32.72 12.79
C THR A 2 -11.35 32.49 13.20
N GLU A 3 -12.26 33.31 12.68
CA GLU A 3 -13.70 33.14 12.92
C GLU A 3 -14.20 31.90 12.18
N ILE A 4 -14.77 30.95 12.93
CA ILE A 4 -15.33 29.72 12.34
C ILE A 4 -16.68 30.08 11.69
N PRO A 5 -16.91 29.78 10.40
CA PRO A 5 -18.17 30.09 9.73
C PRO A 5 -19.38 29.44 10.42
N GLU A 6 -20.37 30.25 10.80
CA GLU A 6 -21.60 29.83 11.53
C GLU A 6 -22.32 28.63 10.89
N HIS A 7 -22.32 28.52 9.56
CA HIS A 7 -22.97 27.42 8.85
C HIS A 7 -22.40 26.03 9.23
N LEU A 8 -21.12 25.95 9.62
CA LEU A 8 -20.50 24.71 10.11
C LEU A 8 -21.01 24.35 11.52
N LEU A 9 -21.20 25.36 12.38
CA LEU A 9 -21.77 25.17 13.70
C LEU A 9 -23.23 24.71 13.59
N GLN A 10 -24.02 25.32 12.72
CA GLN A 10 -25.40 24.91 12.48
C GLN A 10 -25.49 23.46 11.98
N ARG A 11 -24.74 23.10 10.94
CA ARG A 11 -24.70 21.73 10.38
C ARG A 11 -24.19 20.69 11.38
N SER A 12 -23.37 21.08 12.35
CA SER A 12 -22.96 20.20 13.47
C SER A 12 -24.07 20.00 14.50
N ARG A 13 -24.87 21.03 14.81
CA ARG A 13 -26.03 20.95 15.72
C ARG A 13 -27.12 20.07 15.11
N GLU A 14 -27.39 20.23 13.82
CA GLU A 14 -28.36 19.41 13.08
C GLU A 14 -27.95 17.93 13.06
N ARG A 15 -26.68 17.61 12.78
CA ARG A 15 -26.18 16.22 12.92
C ARG A 15 -26.27 15.68 14.34
N ARG A 16 -26.01 16.51 15.35
CA ARG A 16 -26.10 16.10 16.77
C ARG A 16 -27.55 15.83 17.20
N ALA A 17 -28.51 16.59 16.68
CA ALA A 17 -29.93 16.35 16.88
C ALA A 17 -30.41 15.07 16.17
N ALA A 18 -29.96 14.84 14.93
CA ALA A 18 -30.30 13.63 14.15
C ALA A 18 -29.77 12.33 14.79
N LEU A 19 -28.68 12.39 15.54
CA LEU A 19 -28.08 11.25 16.25
C LEU A 19 -28.58 11.08 17.70
N GLY A 20 -29.48 11.96 18.19
CA GLY A 20 -29.86 12.05 19.60
C GLY A 20 -31.25 11.53 19.97
N GLY A 21 -31.99 10.89 19.05
CA GLY A 21 -33.37 10.45 19.25
C GLY A 21 -33.54 8.94 19.30
N GLY A 22 -33.36 8.32 20.47
CA GLY A 22 -33.61 6.89 20.69
C GLY A 22 -33.37 6.49 22.15
N ASP A 23 -34.43 6.00 22.81
CA ASP A 23 -34.48 5.88 24.27
C ASP A 23 -33.53 4.85 24.90
N ALA A 24 -33.22 5.13 26.17
CA ALA A 24 -32.42 4.30 27.04
C ALA A 24 -32.99 2.89 27.26
N SER A 25 -32.08 1.91 27.38
CA SER A 25 -32.31 0.75 28.24
C SER A 25 -31.09 0.52 29.14
N THR A 26 -31.35 0.29 30.42
CA THR A 26 -30.42 0.54 31.52
C THR A 26 -29.55 -0.67 31.86
N ALA A 27 -28.23 -0.47 31.96
CA ALA A 27 -27.35 -1.28 32.79
C ALA A 27 -26.26 -0.37 33.41
N ALA A 28 -26.03 -0.50 34.72
CA ALA A 28 -25.31 0.50 35.52
C ALA A 28 -23.77 0.35 35.51
N PRO A 29 -23.03 1.44 35.76
CA PRO A 29 -21.60 1.39 36.09
C PRO A 29 -21.36 1.05 37.57
N ALA A 30 -20.08 0.97 37.96
CA ALA A 30 -19.61 0.30 39.17
C ALA A 30 -19.14 1.25 40.31
N GLU A 31 -18.60 0.60 41.36
CA GLU A 31 -17.57 1.08 42.31
C GLU A 31 -17.99 1.72 43.66
N THR A 32 -17.58 1.03 44.74
CA THR A 32 -16.97 1.53 46.01
C THR A 32 -17.70 2.61 46.87
N ASN A 33 -17.75 2.59 48.20
CA ASN A 33 -16.63 2.40 49.15
C ASN A 33 -17.08 2.27 50.62
N THR A 34 -16.24 1.64 51.46
CA THR A 34 -16.03 1.77 52.93
C THR A 34 -17.17 2.13 53.91
N ALA A 35 -17.31 1.31 54.98
CA ALA A 35 -17.23 1.77 56.39
C ALA A 35 -17.03 0.59 57.37
N SER A 36 -16.44 0.84 58.55
CA SER A 36 -16.08 -0.14 59.58
C SER A 36 -16.87 0.06 60.88
N SER A 37 -17.18 -1.03 61.62
CA SER A 37 -17.32 -1.03 63.10
C SER A 37 -17.32 -2.47 63.67
N ALA A 38 -16.63 -2.66 64.80
CA ALA A 38 -16.62 -3.88 65.66
C ALA A 38 -17.53 -3.65 66.92
N PRO A 39 -17.65 -4.51 67.97
CA PRO A 39 -16.82 -5.63 68.47
C PRO A 39 -17.59 -6.99 68.50
N ALA A 40 -17.29 -8.09 69.23
CA ALA A 40 -16.37 -8.37 70.35
C ALA A 40 -15.91 -9.87 70.39
N VAL A 41 -15.44 -10.35 71.57
CA VAL A 41 -14.93 -11.72 71.86
C VAL A 41 -15.73 -12.33 73.04
N PRO A 42 -15.80 -13.68 73.23
CA PRO A 42 -14.73 -14.50 73.87
C PRO A 42 -14.45 -15.83 73.11
N GLU A 43 -13.21 -16.29 72.93
CA GLU A 43 -12.30 -16.95 73.89
C GLU A 43 -12.83 -18.27 74.50
N ALA A 44 -12.26 -19.42 74.06
CA ALA A 44 -11.54 -20.38 74.91
C ALA A 44 -11.23 -21.75 74.23
N ALA A 45 -10.22 -22.44 74.78
CA ALA A 45 -9.98 -23.89 74.78
C ALA A 45 -9.50 -24.61 73.49
N THR A 46 -8.19 -24.88 73.47
CA THR A 46 -7.55 -25.97 72.72
C THR A 46 -8.03 -27.36 73.20
N PRO A 47 -8.39 -28.30 72.32
CA PRO A 47 -8.50 -29.72 72.66
C PRO A 47 -7.18 -30.45 72.39
N SER A 48 -6.67 -31.06 73.46
CA SER A 48 -5.53 -31.98 73.51
C SER A 48 -5.53 -33.04 72.41
N GLY A 49 -4.34 -33.35 71.88
CA GLY A 49 -4.15 -34.52 71.00
C GLY A 49 -4.45 -35.85 71.72
N PRO A 50 -4.87 -36.89 70.99
CA PRO A 50 -5.22 -38.17 71.60
C PRO A 50 -4.00 -38.91 72.17
N ALA A 51 -4.23 -39.60 73.29
CA ALA A 51 -3.26 -40.42 74.01
C ALA A 51 -2.65 -41.56 73.16
N PRO A 52 -1.45 -42.06 73.49
CA PRO A 52 -0.76 -43.06 72.67
C PRO A 52 -1.53 -44.38 72.64
N ARG A 53 -1.83 -44.87 71.44
CA ARG A 53 -2.35 -46.22 71.25
C ARG A 53 -1.18 -47.20 71.32
N ALA A 54 -1.31 -48.22 72.17
CA ALA A 54 -0.29 -49.26 72.34
C ALA A 54 0.10 -49.89 70.99
N ALA A 55 1.36 -50.30 70.87
CA ALA A 55 1.92 -50.81 69.63
C ALA A 55 1.06 -51.95 69.04
N ALA A 56 0.62 -51.76 67.79
CA ALA A 56 0.19 -52.89 66.97
C ALA A 56 1.39 -53.84 66.79
N PRO A 57 1.17 -55.16 66.69
CA PRO A 57 2.26 -56.10 66.41
C PRO A 57 2.97 -55.71 65.12
N GLU A 58 4.30 -55.83 65.12
CA GLU A 58 5.18 -55.50 64.00
C GLU A 58 4.60 -56.05 62.68
N ALA A 59 4.19 -55.15 61.78
CA ALA A 59 3.75 -55.56 60.46
C ALA A 59 4.95 -56.18 59.75
N ALA A 60 4.87 -57.49 59.47
CA ALA A 60 5.94 -58.22 58.79
C ALA A 60 6.37 -57.45 57.54
N SER A 61 7.67 -57.13 57.46
CA SER A 61 8.21 -56.28 56.39
C SER A 61 7.78 -56.84 55.04
N PRO A 62 7.27 -56.00 54.11
CA PRO A 62 6.86 -56.48 52.80
C PRO A 62 8.07 -57.17 52.13
N PRO A 63 7.86 -58.30 51.43
CA PRO A 63 8.95 -59.05 50.84
C PRO A 63 9.76 -58.14 49.90
N PRO A 64 11.10 -58.31 49.83
CA PRO A 64 11.95 -57.44 49.03
C PRO A 64 11.43 -57.39 47.58
N PRO A 65 11.40 -56.20 46.95
CA PRO A 65 10.84 -56.05 45.61
C PRO A 65 11.56 -57.01 44.67
N LYS A 66 10.79 -57.82 43.93
CA LYS A 66 11.34 -58.77 42.96
C LYS A 66 12.28 -58.02 42.01
N PRO A 67 13.47 -58.55 41.71
CA PRO A 67 14.41 -57.89 40.82
C PRO A 67 13.72 -57.56 39.49
N ASP A 68 13.93 -56.33 38.99
CA ASP A 68 13.32 -55.87 37.75
C ASP A 68 13.56 -56.89 36.64
N SER A 69 12.48 -57.32 35.96
CA SER A 69 12.61 -58.25 34.84
C SER A 69 13.53 -57.66 33.77
N PHE A 70 14.12 -58.51 32.92
CA PHE A 70 14.98 -58.05 31.81
C PHE A 70 14.31 -56.96 30.94
N VAL A 71 12.98 -57.02 30.80
CA VAL A 71 12.18 -56.02 30.07
C VAL A 71 12.09 -54.71 30.86
N VAL A 72 11.84 -54.75 32.17
CA VAL A 72 11.71 -53.56 33.04
C VAL A 72 13.06 -52.87 33.24
N SER A 73 14.14 -53.62 33.44
CA SER A 73 15.50 -53.07 33.57
C SER A 73 15.96 -52.42 32.25
N LYS A 74 15.76 -53.07 31.09
CA LYS A 74 15.98 -52.43 29.78
C LYS A 74 15.11 -51.19 29.58
N TYR A 75 13.85 -51.18 30.03
CA TYR A 75 12.99 -50.00 29.94
C TYR A 75 13.50 -48.84 30.81
N ARG A 76 13.87 -49.11 32.07
CA ARG A 76 14.43 -48.12 33.01
C ARG A 76 15.78 -47.57 32.56
N SER A 77 16.58 -48.35 31.82
CA SER A 77 17.87 -47.91 31.26
C SER A 77 17.77 -46.92 30.09
N ARG A 78 16.57 -46.67 29.53
CA ARG A 78 16.39 -45.75 28.40
C ARG A 78 16.56 -44.30 28.87
N LYS A 79 17.49 -43.58 28.23
CA LYS A 79 17.65 -42.13 28.44
C LYS A 79 16.36 -41.41 28.03
N LYS A 80 15.78 -40.63 28.94
CA LYS A 80 14.61 -39.79 28.66
C LYS A 80 15.06 -38.49 27.97
N ILE A 81 14.27 -38.03 26.99
CA ILE A 81 14.44 -36.68 26.43
C ILE A 81 14.07 -35.68 27.54
N PRO A 82 14.93 -34.69 27.86
CA PRO A 82 14.59 -33.68 28.86
C PRO A 82 13.51 -32.74 28.32
N SER A 83 12.65 -32.24 29.21
CA SER A 83 11.50 -31.39 28.83
C SER A 83 11.89 -30.12 28.07
N TRP A 84 13.05 -29.52 28.37
CA TRP A 84 13.57 -28.36 27.65
C TRP A 84 13.81 -28.63 26.16
N ALA A 85 14.21 -29.85 25.79
CA ALA A 85 14.46 -30.21 24.39
C ALA A 85 13.14 -30.32 23.60
N MET A 86 12.07 -30.82 24.23
CA MET A 86 10.73 -30.81 23.62
C MET A 86 10.18 -29.38 23.48
N ALA A 87 10.41 -28.52 24.48
CA ALA A 87 10.02 -27.11 24.42
C ALA A 87 10.78 -26.34 23.32
N GLY A 88 12.10 -26.53 23.21
CA GLY A 88 12.90 -25.95 22.14
C GLY A 88 12.46 -26.43 20.75
N LEU A 89 12.19 -27.73 20.59
CA LEU A 89 11.75 -28.29 19.31
C LEU A 89 10.33 -27.82 18.92
N ALA A 90 9.46 -27.53 19.90
CA ALA A 90 8.16 -26.89 19.67
C ALA A 90 8.27 -25.38 19.35
N LEU A 91 9.32 -24.70 19.83
CA LEU A 91 9.57 -23.29 19.53
C LEU A 91 10.11 -23.09 18.11
N LEU A 92 10.91 -24.04 17.59
CA LEU A 92 11.53 -23.95 16.25
C LEU A 92 10.56 -23.59 15.10
N PRO A 93 9.38 -24.21 14.91
CA PRO A 93 8.46 -23.82 13.83
C PRO A 93 7.87 -22.41 14.01
N ILE A 94 7.65 -21.98 15.26
CA ILE A 94 7.15 -20.62 15.57
C ILE A 94 8.25 -19.60 15.28
N TRP A 95 9.47 -19.85 15.77
CA TRP A 95 10.63 -19.02 15.49
C TRP A 95 10.95 -18.98 14.00
N MET A 96 10.87 -20.10 13.29
CA MET A 96 11.06 -20.15 11.83
C MET A 96 10.01 -19.34 11.09
N PHE A 97 8.72 -19.43 11.48
CA PHE A 97 7.67 -18.60 10.89
C PHE A 97 7.88 -17.11 11.15
N MET A 98 8.23 -16.73 12.39
CA MET A 98 8.54 -15.34 12.74
C MET A 98 9.79 -14.82 12.04
N TYR A 99 10.84 -15.64 11.96
CA TYR A 99 12.09 -15.35 11.27
C TYR A 99 11.84 -15.14 9.78
N VAL A 100 11.15 -16.08 9.13
CA VAL A 100 10.72 -15.94 7.73
C VAL A 100 9.91 -14.66 7.57
N ARG A 101 8.90 -14.38 8.41
CA ARG A 101 8.14 -13.11 8.33
C ARG A 101 8.97 -11.85 8.57
N SER A 102 10.07 -11.92 9.31
CA SER A 102 10.97 -10.78 9.57
C SER A 102 12.07 -10.60 8.52
N VAL A 103 12.41 -11.65 7.77
CA VAL A 103 13.45 -11.61 6.72
C VAL A 103 12.87 -11.67 5.30
N THR A 104 11.59 -12.04 5.14
CA THR A 104 10.83 -11.60 3.98
C THR A 104 10.71 -10.10 4.06
N ALA A 105 11.31 -9.40 3.10
CA ALA A 105 10.94 -8.01 2.84
C ALA A 105 9.41 -7.90 2.86
N GLN A 106 8.89 -6.82 3.46
CA GLN A 106 7.55 -6.41 3.05
C GLN A 106 7.62 -6.19 1.54
N ALA A 107 6.51 -6.42 0.83
CA ALA A 107 6.42 -5.80 -0.48
C ALA A 107 6.63 -4.30 -0.22
N GLU A 108 7.67 -3.75 -0.84
CA GLU A 108 7.80 -2.31 -1.06
C GLU A 108 6.41 -1.86 -1.54
N GLU A 109 5.80 -0.89 -0.87
CA GLU A 109 4.62 -0.25 -1.46
C GLU A 109 5.09 0.24 -2.81
N ALA A 110 4.45 -0.21 -3.89
CA ALA A 110 4.89 0.18 -5.22
C ALA A 110 4.85 1.71 -5.26
N SER A 111 6.02 2.32 -5.39
CA SER A 111 6.23 3.75 -5.24
C SER A 111 6.52 4.40 -6.58
N GLY A 112 6.57 5.72 -6.57
CA GLY A 112 6.92 6.52 -7.75
C GLY A 112 5.92 6.51 -8.91
N PRO A 113 6.36 7.07 -10.06
CA PRO A 113 5.51 7.34 -11.22
C PRO A 113 4.79 6.10 -11.75
N LEU A 114 5.49 4.97 -11.88
CA LEU A 114 4.92 3.75 -12.47
C LEU A 114 3.79 3.15 -11.63
N ALA A 115 3.90 3.20 -10.30
CA ALA A 115 2.88 2.67 -9.41
C ALA A 115 1.62 3.54 -9.42
N ILE A 116 1.80 4.86 -9.29
CA ILE A 116 0.73 5.86 -9.40
C ILE A 116 0.03 5.73 -10.75
N GLY A 117 0.80 5.59 -11.83
CA GLY A 117 0.29 5.37 -13.17
C GLY A 117 -0.56 4.11 -13.31
N ALA A 118 -0.18 3.01 -12.64
CA ALA A 118 -0.96 1.78 -12.65
C ALA A 118 -2.36 1.96 -12.02
N GLU A 119 -2.49 2.80 -10.99
CA GLU A 119 -3.79 3.12 -10.38
C GLU A 119 -4.65 3.97 -11.33
N GLN A 120 -4.06 5.04 -11.89
CA GLN A 120 -4.79 5.99 -12.73
C GLN A 120 -5.10 5.46 -14.13
N TYR A 121 -4.31 4.50 -14.64
CA TYR A 121 -4.54 3.84 -15.93
C TYR A 121 -5.93 3.19 -16.05
N SER A 122 -6.58 2.86 -14.92
CA SER A 122 -7.96 2.40 -14.89
C SER A 122 -8.95 3.32 -15.64
N THR A 123 -8.66 4.63 -15.70
CA THR A 123 -9.43 5.62 -16.46
C THR A 123 -9.13 5.60 -17.96
N CYS A 124 -7.86 5.38 -18.35
CA CYS A 124 -7.41 5.29 -19.75
C CYS A 124 -7.83 3.96 -20.42
N ALA A 125 -7.79 2.86 -19.66
CA ALA A 125 -8.01 1.49 -20.11
C ALA A 125 -9.35 1.25 -20.82
N GLY A 126 -10.39 2.05 -20.52
CA GLY A 126 -11.70 1.95 -21.18
C GLY A 126 -11.67 2.26 -22.68
N CYS A 127 -10.74 3.10 -23.13
CA CYS A 127 -10.56 3.47 -24.54
C CYS A 127 -9.32 2.83 -25.17
N HIS A 128 -8.24 2.70 -24.39
CA HIS A 128 -6.93 2.21 -24.84
C HIS A 128 -6.69 0.71 -24.55
N GLY A 129 -7.65 0.04 -23.90
CA GLY A 129 -7.57 -1.37 -23.55
C GLY A 129 -6.74 -1.63 -22.29
N GLY A 130 -7.09 -2.68 -21.54
CA GLY A 130 -6.43 -2.99 -20.26
C GLY A 130 -4.91 -3.25 -20.33
N ASN A 131 -4.39 -3.62 -21.51
CA ASN A 131 -2.96 -3.85 -21.75
C ASN A 131 -2.39 -2.85 -22.77
N GLY A 132 -3.03 -1.69 -22.97
CA GLY A 132 -2.62 -0.72 -23.98
C GLY A 132 -2.81 -1.19 -25.43
N GLN A 133 -3.56 -2.28 -25.68
CA GLN A 133 -3.75 -2.84 -27.03
C GLN A 133 -4.64 -1.98 -27.96
N GLY A 134 -5.13 -0.85 -27.48
CA GLY A 134 -6.02 0.06 -28.19
C GLY A 134 -7.47 -0.41 -28.25
N GLY A 135 -8.29 0.43 -28.87
CA GLY A 135 -9.69 0.19 -29.12
C GLY A 135 -10.33 1.42 -29.75
N VAL A 136 -11.08 2.17 -28.94
CA VAL A 136 -11.55 3.51 -29.31
C VAL A 136 -10.37 4.48 -29.43
N GLY A 137 -9.43 4.42 -28.49
CA GLY A 137 -8.14 5.10 -28.56
C GLY A 137 -7.12 4.31 -29.37
N TYR A 138 -6.01 4.96 -29.72
CA TYR A 138 -4.83 4.30 -30.31
C TYR A 138 -4.23 3.26 -29.35
N GLN A 139 -3.50 2.28 -29.91
CA GLN A 139 -2.74 1.36 -29.07
C GLN A 139 -1.48 2.06 -28.55
N PHE A 140 -1.02 1.66 -27.36
CA PHE A 140 0.26 2.05 -26.81
C PHE A 140 1.32 0.96 -27.05
N SER A 141 0.91 -0.30 -26.89
CA SER A 141 1.78 -1.47 -26.97
C SER A 141 2.47 -1.62 -28.33
N GLU A 142 3.59 -2.38 -28.33
CA GLU A 142 4.43 -2.64 -29.51
C GLU A 142 5.15 -1.37 -30.03
N GLY A 143 5.48 -0.46 -29.11
CA GLY A 143 6.18 0.80 -29.39
C GLY A 143 5.31 1.87 -30.08
N GLU A 144 4.01 1.66 -30.23
CA GLU A 144 3.13 2.60 -30.95
C GLU A 144 2.93 3.93 -30.24
N VAL A 145 2.96 3.94 -28.89
CA VAL A 145 3.01 5.19 -28.13
C VAL A 145 4.27 5.97 -28.44
N LEU A 146 5.43 5.30 -28.52
CA LEU A 146 6.75 5.92 -28.76
C LEU A 146 6.89 6.44 -30.20
N LYS A 147 6.33 5.72 -31.19
CA LYS A 147 6.24 6.22 -32.58
C LYS A 147 5.36 7.48 -32.68
N THR A 148 4.34 7.57 -31.84
CA THR A 148 3.41 8.73 -31.80
C THR A 148 4.00 9.89 -31.00
N PHE A 149 4.68 9.60 -29.90
CA PHE A 149 5.28 10.55 -28.99
C PHE A 149 6.74 10.12 -28.72
N PRO A 150 7.68 10.48 -29.59
CA PRO A 150 9.10 10.24 -29.35
C PRO A 150 9.55 10.89 -28.05
N ASN A 151 9.14 12.15 -27.87
CA ASN A 151 9.41 12.96 -26.68
C ASN A 151 8.19 12.88 -25.73
N ILE A 152 8.42 12.62 -24.44
CA ILE A 152 7.38 12.41 -23.42
C ILE A 152 6.48 13.65 -23.22
N GLU A 153 7.02 14.84 -23.40
CA GLU A 153 6.36 16.14 -23.21
C GLU A 153 5.19 16.35 -24.18
N ASP A 154 5.28 15.81 -25.39
CA ASP A 154 4.16 15.83 -26.35
C ASP A 154 3.01 14.91 -25.89
N GLN A 155 3.33 13.76 -25.29
CA GLN A 155 2.34 12.87 -24.69
C GLN A 155 1.67 13.55 -23.49
N LEU A 156 2.47 14.11 -22.58
CA LEU A 156 2.01 14.87 -21.42
C LEU A 156 1.07 16.01 -21.85
N ARG A 157 1.50 16.86 -22.80
CA ARG A 157 0.70 17.97 -23.34
C ARG A 157 -0.60 17.48 -24.00
N TYR A 158 -0.56 16.39 -24.76
CA TYR A 158 -1.79 15.85 -25.36
C TYR A 158 -2.73 15.25 -24.30
N VAL A 159 -2.22 14.59 -23.27
CA VAL A 159 -3.04 14.04 -22.18
C VAL A 159 -3.65 15.16 -21.31
N MET A 160 -2.92 16.24 -21.06
CA MET A 160 -3.44 17.41 -20.34
C MET A 160 -4.64 18.06 -21.05
N TYR A 161 -4.53 18.33 -22.35
CA TYR A 161 -5.49 19.17 -23.08
C TYR A 161 -6.51 18.39 -23.93
N GLY A 162 -6.12 17.22 -24.44
CA GLY A 162 -6.95 16.34 -25.25
C GLY A 162 -7.41 16.93 -26.60
N THR A 163 -8.12 16.10 -27.37
CA THR A 163 -8.62 16.41 -28.71
C THR A 163 -9.45 17.70 -28.76
N GLY A 164 -10.23 17.98 -27.72
CA GLY A 164 -11.14 19.13 -27.67
C GLY A 164 -10.42 20.47 -27.68
N ALA A 165 -9.44 20.66 -26.79
CA ALA A 165 -8.68 21.90 -26.70
C ALA A 165 -7.76 22.09 -27.92
N TYR A 166 -7.09 21.04 -28.38
CA TYR A 166 -6.27 21.06 -29.61
C TYR A 166 -7.08 21.56 -30.82
N ASN A 167 -8.30 21.04 -31.02
CA ASN A 167 -9.19 21.48 -32.09
C ASN A 167 -9.63 22.96 -31.95
N ILE A 168 -9.80 23.47 -30.72
CA ILE A 168 -10.12 24.89 -30.46
C ILE A 168 -8.90 25.78 -30.78
N ALA A 169 -7.69 25.33 -30.45
CA ALA A 169 -6.44 26.02 -30.78
C ALA A 169 -6.08 25.97 -32.26
N GLY A 170 -6.76 25.13 -33.07
CA GLY A 170 -6.45 24.92 -34.48
C GLY A 170 -5.22 24.03 -34.71
N VAL A 171 -4.76 23.32 -33.69
CA VAL A 171 -3.64 22.37 -33.76
C VAL A 171 -4.19 20.97 -34.00
N SER A 172 -3.81 20.35 -35.12
CA SER A 172 -4.32 19.02 -35.50
C SER A 172 -3.35 17.88 -35.24
N ASN A 173 -2.05 18.08 -35.49
CA ASN A 173 -1.02 17.10 -35.13
C ASN A 173 -0.55 17.34 -33.69
N TYR A 174 -0.70 16.32 -32.85
CA TYR A 174 -0.36 16.36 -31.42
C TYR A 174 0.90 15.54 -31.08
N GLY A 175 1.53 14.89 -32.05
CA GLY A 175 2.74 14.09 -31.85
C GLY A 175 3.67 14.17 -33.06
N ASN A 176 4.43 13.11 -33.30
CA ASN A 176 5.47 13.07 -34.33
C ASN A 176 4.94 13.35 -35.74
N PRO A 177 5.34 14.47 -36.39
CA PRO A 177 4.96 14.79 -37.76
C PRO A 177 5.52 13.79 -38.78
N ASP A 178 6.66 13.17 -38.47
CA ASP A 178 7.41 12.26 -39.33
C ASP A 178 7.16 10.78 -38.99
N ARG A 179 6.09 10.47 -38.24
CA ARG A 179 5.72 9.11 -37.81
C ARG A 179 5.54 8.18 -39.02
N GLU A 180 6.13 6.98 -38.95
CA GLU A 180 5.92 5.94 -39.97
C GLU A 180 4.43 5.54 -40.07
N GLY A 181 3.91 5.52 -41.29
CA GLY A 181 2.46 5.34 -41.53
C GLY A 181 1.63 6.63 -41.42
N GLY A 182 2.26 7.76 -41.09
CA GLY A 182 1.66 9.09 -40.98
C GLY A 182 1.49 9.56 -39.53
N PRO A 183 1.45 10.89 -39.31
CA PRO A 183 1.11 11.47 -38.02
C PRO A 183 -0.33 11.13 -37.65
N HIS A 184 -0.60 10.95 -36.35
CA HIS A 184 -1.97 10.84 -35.86
C HIS A 184 -2.55 12.23 -35.64
N LEU A 185 -3.71 12.52 -36.23
CA LEU A 185 -4.36 13.83 -36.10
C LEU A 185 -5.59 13.78 -35.18
N THR A 186 -5.93 14.92 -34.61
CA THR A 186 -7.10 15.09 -33.75
C THR A 186 -8.41 14.67 -34.43
N GLY A 187 -9.18 13.83 -33.76
CA GLY A 187 -10.50 13.38 -34.24
C GLY A 187 -10.49 12.29 -35.31
N GLU A 188 -9.32 11.83 -35.78
CA GLU A 188 -9.25 10.68 -36.71
C GLU A 188 -9.63 9.35 -36.04
N ARG A 189 -9.37 9.22 -34.74
CA ARG A 189 -9.70 8.03 -33.95
C ARG A 189 -10.12 8.41 -32.53
N GLY A 190 -11.43 8.39 -32.30
CA GLY A 190 -12.02 8.79 -31.02
C GLY A 190 -11.89 10.28 -30.72
N VAL A 191 -12.26 10.64 -29.50
CA VAL A 191 -12.04 11.98 -28.93
C VAL A 191 -11.42 11.76 -27.56
N MET A 192 -10.13 12.08 -27.45
CA MET A 192 -9.34 11.96 -26.22
C MET A 192 -9.70 13.14 -25.30
N PRO A 193 -10.21 12.90 -24.08
CA PRO A 193 -10.54 13.97 -23.14
C PRO A 193 -9.26 14.54 -22.50
N GLY A 194 -9.20 15.85 -22.30
CA GLY A 194 -8.11 16.46 -21.52
C GLY A 194 -8.25 16.16 -20.03
N PHE A 195 -7.14 15.82 -19.38
CA PHE A 195 -7.09 15.44 -17.96
C PHE A 195 -6.58 16.55 -17.03
N SER A 196 -6.17 17.70 -17.56
CA SER A 196 -5.76 18.88 -16.78
C SER A 196 -6.81 19.25 -15.71
N GLY A 197 -6.47 19.09 -14.44
CA GLY A 197 -7.35 19.39 -13.30
C GLY A 197 -8.46 18.34 -13.04
N ALA A 198 -8.50 17.24 -13.81
CA ALA A 198 -9.30 16.05 -13.49
C ALA A 198 -8.53 15.07 -12.61
N ILE A 199 -7.22 14.98 -12.83
CA ILE A 199 -6.20 14.42 -11.94
C ILE A 199 -5.14 15.49 -11.67
N THR A 200 -4.27 15.26 -10.70
CA THR A 200 -3.11 16.12 -10.43
C THR A 200 -1.98 15.89 -11.45
N ASP A 201 -1.05 16.82 -11.51
CA ASP A 201 0.02 16.82 -12.50
C ASP A 201 1.03 15.66 -12.32
N TYR A 202 1.34 15.28 -11.07
CA TYR A 202 2.17 14.09 -10.79
C TYR A 202 1.44 12.77 -11.06
N GLU A 203 0.11 12.71 -10.85
CA GLU A 203 -0.72 11.57 -11.26
C GLU A 203 -0.78 11.42 -12.79
N LEU A 204 -0.79 12.54 -13.51
CA LEU A 204 -0.77 12.58 -14.98
C LEU A 204 0.59 12.12 -15.53
N LEU A 205 1.69 12.59 -14.94
CA LEU A 205 3.03 12.09 -15.24
C LEU A 205 3.13 10.59 -14.98
N GLY A 206 2.69 10.12 -13.81
CA GLY A 206 2.66 8.69 -13.50
C GLY A 206 1.89 7.87 -14.53
N ALA A 207 0.70 8.32 -14.94
CA ALA A 207 -0.09 7.67 -15.99
C ALA A 207 0.68 7.57 -17.32
N VAL A 208 1.34 8.65 -17.75
CA VAL A 208 2.16 8.66 -18.97
C VAL A 208 3.39 7.74 -18.85
N CYS A 209 4.09 7.74 -17.71
CA CYS A 209 5.18 6.81 -17.43
C CYS A 209 4.73 5.35 -17.53
N TYR A 210 3.58 5.01 -16.94
CA TYR A 210 3.02 3.66 -17.05
C TYR A 210 2.60 3.30 -18.49
N GLU A 211 2.03 4.25 -19.23
CA GLU A 211 1.71 4.07 -20.66
C GLU A 211 2.95 3.81 -21.52
N ARG A 212 4.09 4.45 -21.23
CA ARG A 212 5.35 4.31 -21.98
C ARG A 212 6.14 3.05 -21.59
N TYR A 213 6.47 2.92 -20.32
CA TYR A 213 7.41 1.89 -19.82
C TYR A 213 6.73 0.56 -19.49
N THR A 214 5.51 0.56 -18.94
CA THR A 214 4.80 -0.70 -18.63
C THR A 214 4.05 -1.26 -19.84
N LEU A 215 3.41 -0.39 -20.64
CA LEU A 215 2.54 -0.81 -21.75
C LEU A 215 3.20 -0.62 -23.12
N GLY A 216 3.86 0.52 -23.34
CA GLY A 216 4.43 0.91 -24.62
C GLY A 216 5.65 0.08 -25.05
N GLY A 217 6.44 -0.36 -24.07
CA GLY A 217 7.69 -1.09 -24.29
C GLY A 217 8.92 -0.18 -24.44
N ALA A 218 8.91 1.01 -23.84
CA ALA A 218 10.14 1.78 -23.63
C ALA A 218 11.06 1.02 -22.66
N ASP A 219 12.35 0.92 -22.99
CA ASP A 219 13.34 0.23 -22.18
C ASP A 219 14.02 1.21 -21.23
N SER A 220 13.68 1.14 -19.95
CA SER A 220 14.24 1.98 -18.88
C SER A 220 15.71 1.71 -18.58
N GLU A 221 16.29 0.60 -19.07
CA GLU A 221 17.73 0.30 -18.97
C GLU A 221 18.45 0.43 -20.33
N GLY A 222 17.73 0.84 -21.38
CA GLY A 222 18.20 0.89 -22.76
C GLY A 222 18.02 2.26 -23.41
N ASP A 223 17.49 2.29 -24.63
CA ASP A 223 17.36 3.50 -25.47
C ASP A 223 16.50 4.63 -24.85
N TYR A 224 15.78 4.36 -23.75
CA TYR A 224 14.95 5.33 -23.01
C TYR A 224 15.41 5.54 -21.56
N ALA A 225 16.61 5.10 -21.18
CA ALA A 225 17.10 5.21 -19.81
C ALA A 225 17.22 6.67 -19.33
N GLU A 226 17.67 7.60 -20.17
CA GLU A 226 17.81 9.01 -19.79
C GLU A 226 16.44 9.68 -19.56
N GLU A 227 15.46 9.43 -20.44
CA GLU A 227 14.06 9.87 -20.23
C GLU A 227 13.44 9.23 -18.98
N PHE A 228 13.73 7.94 -18.72
CA PHE A 228 13.23 7.25 -17.54
C PHE A 228 13.77 7.88 -16.25
N GLU A 229 15.07 8.11 -16.15
CA GLU A 229 15.69 8.72 -14.98
C GLU A 229 15.26 10.18 -14.77
N GLU A 230 15.02 10.93 -15.85
CA GLU A 230 14.55 12.32 -15.79
C GLU A 230 13.08 12.43 -15.35
N TRP A 231 12.19 11.54 -15.82
CA TRP A 231 10.73 11.70 -15.67
C TRP A 231 10.02 10.63 -14.84
N CYS A 232 10.53 9.40 -14.82
CA CYS A 232 9.75 8.21 -14.44
C CYS A 232 10.37 7.34 -13.33
N SER A 233 11.59 7.63 -12.91
CA SER A 233 12.25 7.07 -11.73
C SER A 233 11.61 7.58 -10.43
N GLU A 234 11.90 6.92 -9.31
CA GLU A 234 11.49 7.39 -7.98
C GLU A 234 12.31 8.61 -7.52
N GLU A 235 13.54 8.72 -8.01
CA GLU A 235 14.49 9.79 -7.73
C GLU A 235 14.37 11.02 -8.65
N SER A 236 13.49 10.98 -9.66
CA SER A 236 13.26 12.07 -10.62
C SER A 236 12.96 13.40 -9.90
N GLU A 237 13.81 14.41 -10.13
CA GLU A 237 13.61 15.75 -9.56
C GLU A 237 12.30 16.38 -10.09
N ILE A 238 11.96 16.14 -11.36
CA ILE A 238 10.67 16.55 -11.95
C ILE A 238 9.49 15.93 -11.21
N PHE A 239 9.50 14.60 -11.00
CA PHE A 239 8.40 13.92 -10.30
C PHE A 239 8.23 14.44 -8.87
N ILE A 240 9.34 14.61 -8.13
CA ILE A 240 9.35 15.14 -6.77
C ILE A 240 8.83 16.59 -6.73
N GLU A 241 9.20 17.44 -7.69
CA GLU A 241 8.68 18.80 -7.79
C GLU A 241 7.16 18.81 -8.05
N LEU A 242 6.66 17.96 -8.95
CA LEU A 242 5.22 17.86 -9.25
C LEU A 242 4.42 17.29 -8.07
N GLU A 243 4.95 16.30 -7.35
CA GLU A 243 4.34 15.78 -6.11
C GLU A 243 4.28 16.88 -5.03
N SER A 244 5.31 17.74 -4.96
CA SER A 244 5.33 18.91 -4.07
C SER A 244 4.36 20.03 -4.47
N GLY A 245 3.75 19.94 -5.66
CA GLY A 245 2.75 20.89 -6.17
C GLY A 245 3.26 21.89 -7.20
N ALA A 246 4.39 21.61 -7.87
CA ALA A 246 4.76 22.31 -9.11
C ALA A 246 3.73 22.02 -10.23
N ALA A 247 3.67 22.91 -11.22
CA ALA A 247 2.77 22.76 -12.36
C ALA A 247 3.50 22.19 -13.57
N LEU A 248 2.94 21.15 -14.18
CA LEU A 248 3.51 20.46 -15.35
C LEU A 248 3.58 21.38 -16.58
N ALA A 249 2.66 22.32 -16.71
CA ALA A 249 2.70 23.34 -17.77
C ALA A 249 4.00 24.17 -17.76
N SER A 250 4.54 24.47 -16.58
CA SER A 250 5.72 25.35 -16.39
C SER A 250 6.99 24.60 -15.96
N ILE A 251 7.01 23.26 -15.97
CA ILE A 251 8.17 22.48 -15.46
C ILE A 251 9.46 22.72 -16.27
N HIS A 252 9.31 23.06 -17.56
CA HIS A 252 10.38 23.48 -18.46
C HIS A 252 11.06 24.81 -18.07
N GLU A 253 10.54 25.53 -17.07
CA GLU A 253 11.20 26.72 -16.50
C GLU A 253 12.25 26.36 -15.43
N SER A 254 12.14 25.18 -14.78
CA SER A 254 13.12 24.69 -13.80
C SER A 254 14.10 23.67 -14.36
N HIS A 255 13.74 22.92 -15.42
CA HIS A 255 14.55 21.87 -16.01
C HIS A 255 15.00 22.23 -17.44
N GLU A 256 16.31 22.21 -17.70
CA GLU A 256 16.89 22.46 -19.03
C GLU A 256 16.86 21.19 -19.89
N GLY A 257 16.67 21.32 -21.21
CA GLY A 257 16.73 20.20 -22.17
C GLY A 257 15.37 19.69 -22.63
N ILE A 258 14.33 19.86 -21.81
CA ILE A 258 12.97 19.40 -22.11
C ILE A 258 12.17 20.40 -22.97
N ILE A 259 11.18 19.88 -23.69
CA ILE A 259 10.28 20.65 -24.55
C ILE A 259 9.21 21.36 -23.70
N GLU A 260 8.93 22.63 -24.01
CA GLU A 260 7.85 23.42 -23.38
C GLU A 260 6.50 22.67 -23.46
N ILE A 261 6.01 22.17 -22.32
CA ILE A 261 4.64 21.64 -22.21
C ILE A 261 3.65 22.80 -22.39
N GLY A 262 3.83 23.90 -21.64
CA GLY A 262 3.15 25.17 -21.82
C GLY A 262 1.69 25.19 -21.36
N ASP A 263 1.07 26.37 -21.40
CA ASP A 263 -0.31 26.63 -20.95
C ASP A 263 -1.40 26.20 -21.97
N GLY A 264 -1.05 25.49 -23.04
CA GLY A 264 -2.03 25.06 -24.04
C GLY A 264 -1.50 24.13 -25.12
N PRO A 265 -2.39 23.71 -26.05
CA PRO A 265 -2.02 22.87 -27.19
C PRO A 265 -0.91 23.48 -28.06
N ALA A 266 0.10 22.67 -28.37
CA ALA A 266 1.17 22.98 -29.32
C ALA A 266 1.31 21.84 -30.33
N PRO A 267 1.78 22.11 -31.57
CA PRO A 267 2.06 21.04 -32.53
C PRO A 267 3.09 20.06 -31.97
N GLY A 268 2.85 18.76 -32.16
CA GLY A 268 3.83 17.74 -31.79
C GLY A 268 5.12 17.83 -32.61
N SER A 269 6.19 17.29 -32.03
CA SER A 269 7.58 17.44 -32.45
C SER A 269 8.17 16.14 -33.00
N PRO A 270 9.17 16.20 -33.90
CA PRO A 270 9.94 15.02 -34.29
C PRO A 270 10.78 14.54 -33.11
N ALA A 271 11.32 13.31 -33.19
CA ALA A 271 12.28 12.82 -32.21
C ALA A 271 13.43 13.82 -32.02
N MET A 272 13.69 14.21 -30.77
CA MET A 272 14.87 15.00 -30.42
C MET A 272 16.12 14.24 -30.87
N MET A 273 16.97 14.90 -31.65
CA MET A 273 18.23 14.28 -32.08
C MET A 273 19.20 14.29 -30.90
N GLU A 274 19.58 13.11 -30.42
CA GLU A 274 20.68 12.91 -29.46
C GLU A 274 21.91 13.71 -29.92
N GLY A 275 22.40 14.63 -29.09
CA GLY A 275 23.38 15.68 -29.44
C GLY A 275 24.81 15.41 -28.96
#